data_AF-A0A291IET3-F1
#
_entry.id   AF-A0A291IET3-F1
#
_cell.length_a   1.000
_cell.length_b   1.000
_cell.length_c   1.000
_cell.angle_alpha   90.00
_cell.angle_beta   90.00
_cell.angle_gamma   90.00
#
_symmetry.space_group_name_H-M   'P 1'
#
loop_
_entity.id
_entity.type
_entity.pdbx_description
1 polymer ?
#
loop_
_entity_poly.entity_id
_entity_poly.type
_entity_poly.pdbx_seq_one_letter_code
_entity_poly.pdbx_strand_id
1 'polypeptide(L)'
;MRCNPGAEHEELWVIWNGSFGVVDTVTVGRIAAGPHGTSAWLEEPYDMVGPFNLDDLVANGRINFAACIVMSRQKWQEDQVELRRESLKLRREAQERLSDYHAQFNSGRFRQSGPERRFSDRRHRETLHLPLDGLLEAWQIKAAFRRLAQKAHPDAGGSHEQFIRITEARNALLERAP
;
A
#
# COMPACT_ATOMS: atom_id res chain seq x y z
N MET A 1 -17.11 -38.92 33.71
CA MET A 1 -17.05 -37.47 33.98
C MET A 1 -15.61 -37.01 33.80
N ARG A 2 -15.31 -36.37 32.66
CA ARG A 2 -14.16 -35.49 32.52
C ARG A 2 -14.70 -34.25 31.82
N CYS A 3 -15.06 -33.25 32.62
CA CYS A 3 -15.35 -31.93 32.11
C CYS A 3 -14.07 -31.40 31.48
N ASN A 4 -14.15 -30.88 30.26
CA ASN A 4 -13.08 -30.17 29.58
C ASN A 4 -13.43 -28.67 29.74
N PRO A 5 -12.87 -27.93 30.72
CA PRO A 5 -13.12 -26.51 30.85
C PRO A 5 -12.03 -25.78 30.06
N GLY A 6 -12.32 -25.37 28.84
CA GLY A 6 -11.35 -24.61 28.05
C GLY A 6 -11.57 -24.62 26.55
N ALA A 7 -12.81 -24.51 26.09
CA ALA A 7 -13.04 -23.74 24.87
C ALA A 7 -13.08 -22.27 25.32
N GLU A 8 -11.94 -21.76 25.78
CA GLU A 8 -11.78 -20.33 26.05
C GLU A 8 -11.94 -19.66 24.69
N HIS A 9 -12.98 -18.86 24.54
CA HIS A 9 -13.29 -18.14 23.32
C HIS A 9 -12.00 -17.54 22.73
N GLU A 10 -11.61 -17.95 21.52
CA GLU A 10 -10.54 -17.28 20.77
C GLU A 10 -10.83 -15.78 20.83
N GLU A 11 -9.96 -15.01 21.47
CA GLU A 11 -10.23 -13.61 21.70
C GLU A 11 -10.19 -12.89 20.35
N LEU A 12 -11.37 -12.41 19.92
CA LEU A 12 -11.56 -11.80 18.61
C LEU A 12 -11.26 -10.31 18.68
N TRP A 13 -10.22 -9.91 17.96
CA TRP A 13 -9.78 -8.54 17.77
C TRP A 13 -10.34 -8.00 16.45
N VAL A 14 -10.28 -6.68 16.28
CA VAL A 14 -10.64 -5.98 15.05
C VAL A 14 -9.37 -5.43 14.43
N ILE A 15 -9.15 -5.73 13.16
CA ILE A 15 -8.14 -5.05 12.34
C ILE A 15 -8.82 -3.98 11.49
N TRP A 16 -8.27 -2.77 11.52
CA TRP A 16 -8.70 -1.64 10.71
C TRP A 16 -7.54 -1.12 9.88
N ASN A 17 -7.73 -1.03 8.57
CA ASN A 17 -6.80 -0.34 7.67
C ASN A 17 -7.49 0.90 7.08
N GLY A 18 -7.15 2.07 7.60
CA GLY A 18 -7.75 3.33 7.19
C GLY A 18 -7.41 3.74 5.75
N SER A 19 -6.28 3.29 5.21
CA SER A 19 -5.87 3.59 3.84
C SER A 19 -6.76 2.88 2.81
N PHE A 20 -7.12 1.62 3.07
CA PHE A 20 -8.01 0.84 2.20
C PHE A 20 -9.48 0.87 2.64
N GLY A 21 -9.78 1.40 3.83
CA GLY A 21 -11.12 1.37 4.40
C GLY A 21 -11.60 -0.03 4.76
N VAL A 22 -10.66 -0.96 5.01
CA VAL A 22 -10.93 -2.37 5.31
C VAL A 22 -11.03 -2.56 6.81
N VAL A 23 -12.10 -3.23 7.25
CA VAL A 23 -12.28 -3.70 8.62
C VAL A 23 -12.51 -5.21 8.59
N ASP A 24 -11.84 -5.95 9.47
CA ASP A 24 -12.06 -7.38 9.63
C ASP A 24 -11.91 -7.81 11.10
N THR A 25 -12.41 -9.00 11.43
CA THR A 25 -12.22 -9.65 12.73
C THR A 25 -11.08 -10.66 12.63
N VAL A 26 -10.15 -10.60 13.59
CA VAL A 26 -8.91 -11.40 13.57
C VAL A 26 -8.63 -11.99 14.94
N THR A 27 -7.81 -13.04 14.95
CA THR A 27 -7.29 -13.72 16.13
C THR A 27 -5.78 -13.48 16.22
N VAL A 28 -5.24 -13.59 17.43
CA VAL A 28 -3.79 -13.64 17.63
C VAL A 28 -3.32 -15.06 17.35
N GLY A 29 -2.40 -15.21 16.40
CA GLY A 29 -1.85 -16.50 16.02
C GLY A 29 -0.57 -16.81 16.80
N ARG A 30 0.58 -16.47 16.22
CA ARG A 30 1.88 -16.77 16.83
C ARG A 30 2.18 -15.82 17.99
N ILE A 31 2.67 -16.37 19.10
CA ILE A 31 3.16 -15.61 20.26
C ILE A 31 4.60 -16.03 20.57
N ALA A 32 5.47 -15.06 20.83
CA ALA A 32 6.85 -15.26 21.25
C ALA A 32 7.17 -14.38 22.47
N ALA A 33 7.58 -15.01 23.58
CA ALA A 33 8.06 -14.29 24.75
C ALA A 33 9.45 -13.72 24.49
N GLY A 34 9.66 -12.45 24.85
CA GLY A 34 10.95 -11.78 24.77
C GLY A 34 11.28 -11.01 26.06
N PRO A 35 12.52 -10.50 26.19
CA PRO A 35 12.96 -9.75 27.37
C PRO A 35 12.22 -8.41 27.56
N HIS A 36 11.50 -7.92 26.54
CA HIS A 36 10.75 -6.67 26.56
C HIS A 36 9.22 -6.87 26.55
N GLY A 37 8.75 -8.09 26.83
CA GLY A 37 7.33 -8.43 26.82
C GLY A 37 6.97 -9.47 25.77
N THR A 38 5.67 -9.65 25.57
CA THR A 38 5.12 -10.68 24.69
C THR A 38 4.94 -10.14 23.27
N SER A 39 5.72 -10.64 22.31
CA SER A 39 5.54 -10.32 20.90
C SER A 39 4.51 -11.24 20.25
N ALA A 40 3.60 -10.68 19.47
CA ALA A 40 2.54 -11.42 18.80
C ALA A 40 2.41 -11.07 17.31
N TRP A 41 1.84 -12.01 16.57
CA TRP A 41 1.40 -11.88 15.19
C TRP A 41 -0.06 -12.29 15.10
N LEU A 42 -0.80 -11.73 14.15
CA LEU A 42 -2.16 -12.20 13.87
C LEU A 42 -2.13 -13.60 13.24
N GLU A 43 -3.28 -14.25 13.19
CA GLU A 43 -3.48 -15.49 12.44
C GLU A 43 -3.61 -15.22 10.94
N GLU A 44 -3.42 -16.25 10.10
CA GLU A 44 -3.69 -16.18 8.66
C GLU A 44 -5.11 -15.64 8.40
N PRO A 45 -5.32 -14.78 7.38
CA PRO A 45 -4.36 -14.35 6.35
C PRO A 45 -3.51 -13.13 6.74
N TYR A 46 -3.49 -12.76 8.02
CA TYR A 46 -2.84 -11.55 8.53
C TYR A 46 -1.57 -11.85 9.35
N ASP A 47 -0.96 -13.02 9.20
CA ASP A 47 0.27 -13.45 9.88
C ASP A 47 1.48 -12.53 9.64
N MET A 48 1.45 -11.74 8.57
CA MET A 48 2.39 -10.64 8.30
C MET A 48 2.22 -9.41 9.21
N VAL A 49 1.12 -9.30 9.96
CA VAL A 49 0.84 -8.22 10.90
C VAL A 49 1.45 -8.58 12.26
N GLY A 50 2.68 -8.14 12.44
CA GLY A 50 3.50 -8.36 13.61
C GLY A 50 5.00 -8.31 13.25
N PRO A 51 5.90 -8.37 14.24
CA PRO A 51 5.61 -8.46 15.66
C PRO A 51 5.03 -7.15 16.22
N PHE A 52 4.02 -7.26 17.08
CA PHE A 52 3.54 -6.19 17.93
C PHE A 52 3.51 -6.64 19.40
N ASN A 53 3.52 -5.70 20.35
CA ASN A 53 3.49 -6.02 21.77
C ASN A 53 2.06 -6.39 22.20
N LEU A 54 1.84 -7.66 22.56
CA LEU A 54 0.54 -8.18 23.00
C LEU A 54 0.10 -7.57 24.33
N ASP A 55 1.04 -7.35 25.25
CA ASP A 55 0.74 -6.79 26.56
C ASP A 55 0.19 -5.36 26.42
N ASP A 56 0.77 -4.58 25.50
CA ASP A 56 0.30 -3.23 25.16
C ASP A 56 -1.09 -3.25 24.48
N LEU A 57 -1.33 -4.21 23.59
CA LEU A 57 -2.63 -4.38 22.95
C LEU A 57 -3.72 -4.71 23.98
N VAL A 58 -3.44 -5.61 24.92
CA VAL A 58 -4.37 -5.99 25.98
C VAL A 58 -4.60 -4.81 26.94
N ALA A 59 -3.54 -4.13 27.38
CA ALA A 59 -3.64 -3.04 28.34
C ALA A 59 -4.39 -1.81 27.78
N ASN A 60 -4.13 -1.45 26.52
CA ASN A 60 -4.71 -0.26 25.91
C ASN A 60 -5.98 -0.55 25.09
N GLY A 61 -6.25 -1.82 24.82
CA GLY A 61 -7.29 -2.28 23.89
C GLY A 61 -7.02 -1.88 22.44
N ARG A 62 -5.83 -1.36 22.11
CA ARG A 62 -5.44 -0.96 20.75
C ARG A 62 -3.93 -0.94 20.56
N ILE A 63 -3.48 -1.23 19.35
CA ILE A 63 -2.09 -1.07 18.92
C ILE A 63 -2.02 -0.70 17.44
N ASN A 64 -1.07 0.16 17.09
CA ASN A 64 -0.78 0.50 15.70
C ASN A 64 0.32 -0.40 15.16
N PHE A 65 0.15 -0.90 13.94
CA PHE A 65 1.17 -1.62 13.19
C PHE A 65 1.13 -1.19 11.73
N ALA A 66 2.17 -0.49 11.26
CA ALA A 66 2.21 0.10 9.92
C ALA A 66 0.93 0.92 9.63
N ALA A 67 0.20 0.58 8.56
CA ALA A 67 -1.06 1.23 8.17
C ALA A 67 -2.31 0.65 8.86
N CYS A 68 -2.13 -0.38 9.69
CA CYS A 68 -3.21 -1.07 10.38
C CYS A 68 -3.27 -0.69 11.85
N ILE A 69 -4.48 -0.71 12.39
CA ILE A 69 -4.75 -0.61 13.83
C ILE A 69 -5.44 -1.91 14.24
N VAL A 70 -4.88 -2.60 15.23
CA VAL A 70 -5.54 -3.76 15.85
C VAL A 70 -6.16 -3.28 17.16
N MET A 71 -7.43 -3.61 17.39
CA MET A 71 -8.22 -3.08 18.50
C MET A 71 -9.09 -4.17 19.10
N SER A 72 -9.38 -4.04 20.40
CA SER A 72 -10.49 -4.74 21.01
C SER A 72 -11.81 -4.32 20.34
N ARG A 73 -12.82 -5.19 20.39
CA ARG A 73 -14.16 -4.85 19.90
C ARG A 73 -14.74 -3.62 20.59
N GLN A 74 -14.46 -3.46 21.89
CA GLN A 74 -14.89 -2.28 22.64
C GLN A 74 -14.25 -1.01 22.07
N LYS A 75 -12.92 -1.00 21.88
CA LYS A 75 -12.22 0.16 21.32
C LYS A 75 -12.68 0.49 19.90
N TRP A 76 -12.95 -0.52 19.09
CA TRP A 76 -13.54 -0.30 17.79
C TRP A 76 -14.91 0.38 17.88
N GLN A 77 -15.79 -0.06 18.78
CA GLN A 77 -17.11 0.58 18.94
C GLN A 77 -17.00 2.04 19.37
N GLU A 78 -16.05 2.35 20.25
CA GLU A 78 -15.74 3.72 20.70
C GLU A 78 -15.21 4.60 19.55
N ASP A 79 -14.24 4.09 18.77
CA ASP A 79 -13.43 4.92 17.86
C ASP A 79 -13.90 4.89 16.39
N GLN A 80 -14.77 3.94 15.98
CA GLN A 80 -15.07 3.65 14.58
C GLN A 80 -15.60 4.86 13.77
N VAL A 81 -16.30 5.79 14.41
CA VAL A 81 -16.88 6.96 13.72
C VAL A 81 -15.78 7.91 13.30
N GLU A 82 -14.89 8.28 14.22
CA GLU A 82 -13.77 9.17 13.93
C GLU A 82 -12.75 8.51 13.01
N LEU A 83 -12.42 7.23 13.23
CA LEU A 83 -11.52 6.47 12.34
C LEU A 83 -12.01 6.43 10.89
N ARG A 84 -13.32 6.27 10.67
CA ARG A 84 -13.90 6.32 9.32
C ARG A 84 -13.87 7.72 8.74
N ARG A 85 -14.12 8.75 9.54
CA ARG A 85 -14.06 10.15 9.12
C ARG A 85 -12.66 10.55 8.67
N GLU A 86 -11.65 10.18 9.47
CA GLU A 86 -10.24 10.40 9.14
C GLU A 86 -9.82 9.65 7.87
N SER A 87 -10.21 8.38 7.74
CA SER A 87 -9.96 7.58 6.52
C SER A 87 -10.58 8.22 5.27
N LEU A 88 -11.82 8.73 5.36
CA LEU A 88 -12.46 9.44 4.25
C LEU A 88 -11.69 10.70 3.87
N LYS A 89 -11.23 11.48 4.86
CA LYS A 89 -10.42 12.67 4.62
C LYS A 89 -9.10 12.31 3.93
N LEU A 90 -8.37 11.31 4.45
CA LEU A 90 -7.11 10.84 3.87
C LEU A 90 -7.29 10.32 2.44
N ARG A 91 -8.34 9.54 2.17
CA ARG A 91 -8.65 9.04 0.83
C ARG A 91 -9.01 10.17 -0.13
N ARG A 92 -9.77 11.17 0.35
CA ARG A 92 -10.09 12.37 -0.44
C ARG A 92 -8.84 13.18 -0.77
N GLU A 93 -7.98 13.45 0.20
CA GLU A 93 -6.72 14.17 -0.03
C GLU A 93 -5.77 13.41 -0.97
N ALA A 94 -5.72 12.07 -0.85
CA ALA A 94 -4.96 11.25 -1.77
C ALA A 94 -5.53 11.31 -3.20
N GLN A 95 -6.85 11.28 -3.34
CA GLN A 95 -7.53 11.42 -4.62
C GLN A 95 -7.36 12.81 -5.23
N GLU A 96 -7.41 13.86 -4.41
CA GLU A 96 -7.15 15.24 -4.82
C GLU A 96 -5.69 15.41 -5.28
N ARG A 97 -4.71 14.88 -4.54
CA ARG A 97 -3.29 14.86 -4.97
C ARG A 97 -3.09 14.13 -6.30
N LEU A 98 -3.74 12.98 -6.47
CA LEU A 98 -3.75 12.24 -7.74
C LEU A 98 -4.41 13.03 -8.86
N SER A 99 -5.53 13.69 -8.59
CA SER A 99 -6.25 14.53 -9.56
C SER A 99 -5.43 15.75 -9.96
N ASP A 100 -4.81 16.45 -9.02
CA ASP A 100 -3.94 17.60 -9.26
C ASP A 100 -2.71 17.20 -10.07
N TYR A 101 -2.10 16.06 -9.74
CA TYR A 101 -1.06 15.46 -10.56
C TYR A 101 -1.60 15.19 -11.98
N HIS A 102 -2.74 14.53 -12.14
CA HIS A 102 -3.31 14.30 -13.47
C HIS A 102 -3.62 15.60 -14.22
N ALA A 103 -4.12 16.64 -13.56
CA ALA A 103 -4.48 17.93 -14.16
C ALA A 103 -3.25 18.73 -14.60
N GLN A 104 -2.23 18.81 -13.74
CA GLN A 104 -0.95 19.45 -14.07
C GLN A 104 -0.29 18.76 -15.27
N PHE A 105 -0.35 17.44 -15.33
CA PHE A 105 0.25 16.68 -16.42
C PHE A 105 -0.58 16.69 -17.71
N ASN A 106 -1.92 16.75 -17.63
CA ASN A 106 -2.78 16.89 -18.81
C ASN A 106 -2.75 18.30 -19.41
N SER A 107 -2.57 19.35 -18.60
CA SER A 107 -2.47 20.73 -19.11
C SER A 107 -1.25 20.97 -20.01
N GLY A 108 -0.16 20.22 -19.83
CA GLY A 108 1.01 20.21 -20.74
C GLY A 108 0.78 19.47 -22.07
N ARG A 109 -0.17 18.53 -22.13
CA ARG A 109 -0.41 17.67 -23.31
C ARG A 109 -1.08 18.41 -24.47
N PHE A 110 -1.84 19.47 -24.20
CA PHE A 110 -2.49 20.27 -25.24
C PHE A 110 -1.55 21.25 -25.96
N ARG A 111 -0.30 21.43 -25.48
CA ARG A 111 0.72 22.29 -26.13
C ARG A 111 1.76 21.55 -26.97
N GLN A 112 1.89 20.23 -26.85
CA GLN A 112 2.95 19.46 -27.53
C GLN A 112 2.44 18.66 -28.74
N SER A 113 2.15 19.38 -29.82
CA SER A 113 1.90 18.83 -31.15
C SER A 113 3.06 19.22 -32.08
N GLY A 114 4.15 18.45 -32.06
CA GLY A 114 5.36 18.71 -32.86
C GLY A 114 6.48 17.66 -32.73
N PRO A 115 7.61 17.83 -33.45
CA PRO A 115 8.73 16.86 -33.54
C PRO A 115 9.37 16.47 -32.20
N GLU A 116 9.11 17.23 -31.12
CA GLU A 116 9.45 16.87 -29.74
C GLU A 116 8.86 15.52 -29.29
N ARG A 117 7.75 15.07 -29.89
CA ARG A 117 7.10 13.77 -29.57
C ARG A 117 7.98 12.54 -29.89
N ARG A 118 8.91 12.63 -30.85
CA ARG A 118 9.84 11.54 -31.19
C ARG A 118 11.05 11.51 -30.24
N PHE A 119 11.52 12.69 -29.83
CA PHE A 119 12.59 12.82 -28.83
C PHE A 119 12.13 12.39 -27.43
N SER A 120 10.86 12.63 -27.07
CA SER A 120 10.30 12.15 -25.81
C SER A 120 10.12 10.64 -25.78
N ASP A 121 9.77 9.99 -26.91
CA ASP A 121 9.64 8.53 -26.99
C ASP A 121 10.95 7.81 -26.67
N ARG A 122 12.05 8.26 -27.27
CA ARG A 122 13.39 7.71 -27.04
C ARG A 122 13.80 7.83 -25.58
N ARG A 123 13.56 8.99 -24.94
CA ARG A 123 13.84 9.21 -23.51
C ARG A 123 13.00 8.32 -22.60
N HIS A 124 11.73 8.07 -22.92
CA HIS A 124 10.88 7.15 -22.15
C HIS A 124 11.35 5.70 -22.29
N ARG A 125 11.79 5.28 -23.48
CA ARG A 125 12.40 3.96 -23.70
C ARG A 125 13.69 3.81 -22.92
N GLU A 126 14.56 4.82 -22.92
CA GLU A 126 15.79 4.85 -22.11
C GLU A 126 15.48 4.75 -20.61
N THR A 127 14.46 5.48 -20.14
CA THR A 127 14.05 5.49 -18.72
C THR A 127 13.53 4.13 -18.24
N LEU A 128 12.87 3.38 -19.13
CA LEU A 128 12.41 2.01 -18.84
C LEU A 128 13.41 0.92 -19.23
N HIS A 129 14.61 1.30 -19.70
CA HIS A 129 15.63 0.38 -20.20
C HIS A 129 15.07 -0.56 -21.31
N LEU A 130 14.20 -0.01 -22.16
CA LEU A 130 13.58 -0.70 -23.30
C LEU A 130 14.37 -0.45 -24.60
N PRO A 131 14.29 -1.36 -25.58
CA PRO A 131 14.91 -1.14 -26.89
C PRO A 131 14.50 0.20 -27.51
N LEU A 132 15.49 0.98 -27.96
CA LEU A 132 15.27 2.33 -28.50
C LEU A 132 14.49 2.31 -29.80
N ASP A 133 14.68 1.26 -30.59
CA ASP A 133 14.08 1.06 -31.90
C ASP A 133 13.26 -0.25 -31.92
N GLY A 134 12.23 -0.29 -32.77
CA GLY A 134 11.32 -1.43 -32.90
C GLY A 134 9.95 -1.23 -32.25
N LEU A 135 9.04 -2.17 -32.53
CA LEU A 135 7.69 -2.22 -31.96
C LEU A 135 7.77 -2.65 -30.49
N LEU A 136 7.11 -1.91 -29.62
CA LEU A 136 6.98 -2.23 -28.20
C LEU A 136 5.57 -2.68 -27.92
N GLU A 137 5.45 -3.91 -27.45
CA GLU A 137 4.19 -4.47 -27.00
C GLU A 137 3.86 -3.99 -25.59
N ALA A 138 2.58 -3.78 -25.30
CA ALA A 138 2.11 -3.30 -24.00
C ALA A 138 2.60 -4.16 -22.82
N TRP A 139 2.81 -5.46 -23.04
CA TRP A 139 3.33 -6.38 -22.03
C TRP A 139 4.81 -6.12 -21.69
N GLN A 140 5.63 -5.71 -22.67
CA GLN A 140 7.05 -5.40 -22.48
C GLN A 140 7.20 -4.12 -21.64
N ILE A 141 6.39 -3.11 -21.93
CA ILE A 141 6.35 -1.84 -21.19
C ILE A 141 5.92 -2.10 -19.73
N LYS A 142 4.86 -2.89 -19.52
CA LYS A 142 4.38 -3.27 -18.17
C LYS A 142 5.39 -4.14 -17.41
N ALA A 143 6.15 -4.99 -18.08
CA ALA A 143 7.18 -5.82 -17.46
C ALA A 143 8.39 -5.00 -17.01
N ALA A 144 8.88 -4.10 -17.86
CA ALA A 144 9.98 -3.19 -17.54
C ALA A 144 9.60 -2.24 -16.38
N PHE A 145 8.40 -1.67 -16.43
CA PHE A 145 7.88 -0.84 -15.35
C PHE A 145 7.85 -1.60 -14.01
N ARG A 146 7.31 -2.82 -13.98
CA ARG A 146 7.22 -3.60 -12.72
C ARG A 146 8.59 -3.83 -12.08
N ARG A 147 9.61 -4.15 -12.89
CA ARG A 147 10.98 -4.34 -12.40
C ARG A 147 11.57 -3.07 -11.81
N LEU A 148 11.36 -1.93 -12.46
CA LEU A 148 11.90 -0.65 -12.01
C LEU A 148 11.12 -0.07 -10.82
N ALA A 149 9.80 -0.27 -10.79
CA ALA A 149 8.92 0.16 -9.71
C ALA A 149 9.24 -0.54 -8.39
N GLN A 150 9.55 -1.84 -8.44
CA GLN A 150 10.00 -2.59 -7.27
C GLN A 150 11.35 -2.07 -6.73
N LYS A 151 12.24 -1.60 -7.60
CA LYS A 151 13.57 -1.07 -7.21
C LYS A 151 13.53 0.39 -6.78
N ALA A 152 12.61 1.18 -7.33
CA ALA A 152 12.41 2.59 -6.99
C ALA A 152 11.44 2.79 -5.82
N HIS A 153 10.92 1.70 -5.24
CA HIS A 153 10.05 1.78 -4.08
C HIS A 153 10.82 2.28 -2.84
N PRO A 154 10.28 3.26 -2.09
CA PRO A 154 10.97 3.82 -0.92
C PRO A 154 11.30 2.78 0.16
N ASP A 155 10.49 1.73 0.30
CA ASP A 155 10.76 0.63 1.24
C ASP A 155 11.96 -0.26 0.82
N ALA A 156 12.45 -0.13 -0.41
CA ALA A 156 13.66 -0.81 -0.91
C ALA A 156 14.86 0.16 -1.04
N GLY A 157 14.75 1.38 -0.51
CA GLY A 157 15.78 2.43 -0.62
C GLY A 157 15.72 3.25 -1.92
N GLY A 158 14.60 3.18 -2.66
CA GLY A 158 14.39 3.91 -3.91
C GLY A 158 13.93 5.35 -3.71
N SER A 159 14.27 6.22 -4.67
CA SER A 159 13.84 7.63 -4.65
C SER A 159 12.41 7.78 -5.19
N HIS A 160 11.57 8.52 -4.46
CA HIS A 160 10.23 8.90 -4.91
C HIS A 160 10.24 9.60 -6.28
N GLU A 161 11.26 10.44 -6.54
CA GLU A 161 11.44 11.08 -7.86
C GLU A 161 11.74 10.06 -8.96
N GLN A 162 12.48 9.00 -8.65
CA GLN A 162 12.79 7.94 -9.60
C GLN A 162 11.54 7.12 -9.91
N PHE A 163 10.68 6.87 -8.92
CA PHE A 163 9.39 6.23 -9.10
C PHE A 163 8.44 7.05 -9.99
N ILE A 164 8.46 8.38 -9.84
CA ILE A 164 7.70 9.30 -10.69
C ILE A 164 8.19 9.20 -12.15
N ARG A 165 9.51 9.27 -12.40
CA ARG A 165 10.08 9.22 -13.76
C ARG A 165 9.75 7.93 -14.51
N ILE A 166 9.83 6.77 -13.86
CA ILE A 166 9.50 5.48 -14.49
C ILE A 166 7.99 5.32 -14.74
N THR A 167 7.15 5.95 -13.91
CA THR A 167 5.69 5.94 -14.08
C THR A 167 5.28 6.80 -15.27
N GLU A 168 5.90 7.97 -15.43
CA GLU A 168 5.72 8.85 -16.58
C GLU A 168 6.09 8.14 -17.89
N ALA A 169 7.27 7.52 -17.92
CA ALA A 169 7.74 6.78 -19.09
C ALA A 169 6.81 5.62 -19.49
N ARG A 170 6.25 4.90 -18.52
CA ARG A 170 5.28 3.82 -18.77
C ARG A 170 4.00 4.35 -19.41
N ASN A 171 3.42 5.40 -18.84
CA ASN A 171 2.13 5.92 -19.31
C ASN A 171 2.26 6.47 -20.74
N ALA A 172 3.33 7.21 -21.01
CA ALA A 172 3.59 7.76 -22.34
C ALA A 172 3.79 6.68 -23.42
N LEU A 173 4.39 5.53 -23.08
CA LEU A 173 4.59 4.42 -24.00
C LEU A 173 3.33 3.54 -24.15
N LEU A 174 2.53 3.35 -23.09
CA LEU A 174 1.28 2.57 -23.16
C LEU A 174 0.19 3.26 -23.96
N GLU A 175 0.16 4.59 -23.98
CA GLU A 175 -0.77 5.37 -24.83
C GLU A 175 -0.48 5.21 -26.34
N ARG A 176 0.66 4.61 -26.70
CA ARG A 176 1.15 4.46 -28.07
C ARG A 176 1.36 3.02 -28.50
N ALA A 177 1.29 2.08 -27.56
CA ALA A 177 1.39 0.65 -27.85
C ALA A 177 0.15 0.20 -28.65
N PRO A 178 0.31 -0.66 -29.66
CA PRO A 178 -0.79 -1.16 -30.49
C PRO A 178 -1.81 -1.98 -29.68
#